data_AF-A0A2V6D937-F1
#
_entry.id   AF-A0A2V6D937-F1
#
_cell.length_a   1.000
_cell.length_b   1.000
_cell.length_c   1.000
_cell.angle_alpha   90.00
_cell.angle_beta   90.00
_cell.angle_gamma   90.00
#
_symmetry.space_group_name_H-M   'P 1'
#
loop_
_entity.id
_entity.type
_entity.pdbx_description
1 polymer ?
#
loop_
_entity_poly.entity_id
_entity_poly.type
_entity_poly.pdbx_seq_one_letter_code
_entity_poly.pdbx_strand_id
1 'polypeptide(L)'
;KVTAPGRSSVAATKLGELFLVVGETDREAERERLDKEIAKLEADLKATEAKLGNQSFVERAPKEVVEEHRRRRDDFSARMTQLRKARESLD
;
A
#
# COMPACT_ATOMS: atom_id res chain seq x y z
N LYS A 1 -2.17 -7.08 24.86
CA LYS A 1 -1.61 -7.04 23.49
C LYS A 1 -1.57 -8.47 22.99
N VAL A 2 -2.32 -8.78 21.94
CA VAL A 2 -2.21 -10.07 21.26
C VAL A 2 -0.93 -9.99 20.43
N THR A 3 -0.02 -10.93 20.63
CA THR A 3 1.21 -11.04 19.84
C THR A 3 0.90 -11.91 18.63
N ALA A 4 1.18 -11.41 17.43
CA ALA A 4 1.00 -12.17 16.20
C ALA A 4 1.78 -13.50 16.29
N PRO A 5 1.17 -14.64 15.96
CA PRO A 5 1.93 -15.87 15.75
C PRO A 5 2.94 -15.61 14.63
N GLY A 6 4.20 -16.03 14.83
CA GLY A 6 5.18 -15.99 13.75
C GLY A 6 4.62 -16.73 12.53
N ARG A 7 4.73 -16.12 11.33
CA ARG A 7 4.18 -16.62 10.05
C ARG A 7 2.66 -16.39 9.91
N SER A 8 2.23 -15.14 10.00
CA SER A 8 0.85 -14.78 9.65
C SER A 8 0.74 -13.42 8.97
N SER A 9 -0.15 -13.33 7.96
CA SER A 9 -0.59 -12.04 7.41
C SER A 9 -1.73 -11.48 8.25
N VAL A 10 -1.75 -10.14 8.43
CA VAL A 10 -2.67 -9.46 9.35
C VAL A 10 -3.65 -8.58 8.59
N ALA A 11 -4.94 -8.79 8.82
CA ALA A 11 -5.99 -7.86 8.41
C ALA A 11 -6.67 -7.27 9.66
N ALA A 12 -6.66 -5.94 9.79
CA ALA A 12 -7.34 -5.25 10.87
C ALA A 12 -8.84 -5.11 10.56
N THR A 13 -9.70 -5.53 11.49
CA THR A 13 -11.16 -5.39 11.39
C THR A 13 -11.70 -4.64 12.62
N LYS A 14 -12.94 -4.16 12.55
CA LYS A 14 -13.61 -3.51 13.71
C LYS A 14 -13.75 -4.43 14.93
N LEU A 15 -13.62 -5.75 14.75
CA LEU A 15 -13.79 -6.76 15.79
C LEU A 15 -12.45 -7.29 16.32
N GLY A 16 -11.32 -6.94 15.69
CA GLY A 16 -10.00 -7.43 16.06
C GLY A 16 -9.09 -7.67 14.85
N GLU A 17 -7.93 -8.26 15.12
CA GLU A 17 -6.91 -8.62 14.12
C GLU A 17 -7.10 -10.07 13.66
N LEU A 18 -7.23 -10.28 12.35
CA LEU A 18 -7.26 -11.61 11.74
C LEU A 18 -5.84 -12.01 11.34
N PHE A 19 -5.42 -13.21 11.76
CA PHE A 19 -4.13 -13.80 11.39
C PHE A 19 -4.36 -15.00 10.45
N LEU A 20 -3.84 -14.93 9.23
CA LEU A 20 -3.84 -16.04 8.27
C LEU A 20 -2.50 -16.78 8.35
N VAL A 21 -2.53 -18.05 8.80
CA VAL A 21 -1.35 -18.92 8.84
C VAL A 21 -1.21 -19.62 7.49
N VAL A 22 -0.10 -19.39 6.79
CA VAL A 22 0.14 -19.86 5.42
C VAL A 22 1.28 -20.89 5.39
N GLY A 23 1.16 -21.92 4.54
CA GLY A 23 2.21 -22.95 4.33
C GLY A 23 3.43 -22.41 3.58
N GLU A 24 4.55 -23.16 3.55
CA GLU A 24 5.81 -22.67 2.93
C GLU A 24 5.70 -22.38 1.43
N THR A 25 5.03 -23.24 0.66
CA THR A 25 4.80 -23.03 -0.79
C THR A 25 3.98 -21.77 -1.08
N ASP A 26 3.04 -21.43 -0.19
CA ASP A 26 2.22 -20.23 -0.35
C ASP A 26 2.99 -18.95 -0.01
N ARG A 27 4.12 -19.01 0.73
CA ARG A 27 4.93 -17.81 1.04
C ARG A 27 5.61 -17.24 -0.18
N GLU A 28 6.15 -18.07 -1.07
CA GLU A 28 6.74 -17.59 -2.32
C GLU A 28 5.68 -16.99 -3.23
N ALA A 29 4.53 -17.66 -3.38
CA ALA A 29 3.40 -17.15 -4.15
C ALA A 29 2.85 -15.83 -3.57
N GLU A 30 2.73 -15.72 -2.25
CA GLU A 30 2.26 -14.50 -1.59
C GLU A 30 3.28 -13.36 -1.66
N ARG A 31 4.59 -13.67 -1.57
CA ARG A 31 5.65 -12.69 -1.83
C ARG A 31 5.54 -12.12 -3.23
N GLU A 32 5.44 -12.98 -4.25
CA GLU A 32 5.28 -12.53 -5.62
C GLU A 32 4.01 -11.68 -5.82
N ARG A 33 2.90 -12.07 -5.18
CA ARG A 33 1.64 -11.32 -5.24
C ARG A 33 1.81 -9.93 -4.65
N LEU A 34 2.40 -9.83 -3.47
CA LEU A 34 2.67 -8.56 -2.78
C LEU A 34 3.65 -7.70 -3.55
N ASP A 35 4.73 -8.28 -4.10
CA ASP A 35 5.72 -7.55 -4.91
C ASP A 35 5.09 -6.96 -6.18
N LYS A 36 4.19 -7.72 -6.85
CA LYS A 36 3.41 -7.22 -8.00
C LYS A 36 2.46 -6.09 -7.60
N GLU A 37 1.80 -6.21 -6.45
CA GLU A 37 0.88 -5.18 -5.94
C GLU A 37 1.63 -3.89 -5.56
N ILE A 38 2.77 -4.03 -4.88
CA ILE A 38 3.70 -2.94 -4.54
C ILE A 38 4.15 -2.25 -5.83
N ALA A 39 4.67 -2.98 -6.82
CA ALA A 39 5.16 -2.40 -8.06
C ALA A 39 4.07 -1.60 -8.82
N LYS A 40 2.84 -2.11 -8.85
CA LYS A 40 1.71 -1.41 -9.45
C LYS A 40 1.39 -0.12 -8.70
N LEU A 41 1.31 -0.18 -7.37
CA LEU A 41 0.98 0.98 -6.54
C LEU A 41 2.11 2.02 -6.55
N GLU A 42 3.38 1.60 -6.67
CA GLU A 42 4.52 2.50 -6.86
C GLU A 42 4.42 3.26 -8.18
N ALA A 43 4.03 2.59 -9.26
CA ALA A 43 3.82 3.25 -10.55
C ALA A 43 2.69 4.29 -10.48
N ASP A 44 1.56 3.95 -9.84
CA ASP A 44 0.43 4.86 -9.65
C ASP A 44 0.78 6.07 -8.75
N LEU A 45 1.55 5.84 -7.68
CA LEU A 45 2.05 6.89 -6.81
C LEU A 45 2.98 7.82 -7.57
N LYS A 46 3.97 7.28 -8.30
CA LYS A 46 4.91 8.06 -9.11
C LYS A 46 4.20 8.91 -10.16
N ALA A 47 3.18 8.38 -10.82
CA ALA A 47 2.37 9.14 -11.78
C ALA A 47 1.63 10.30 -11.11
N THR A 48 1.09 10.07 -9.91
CA THR A 48 0.39 11.09 -9.12
C THR A 48 1.35 12.18 -8.64
N GLU A 49 2.52 11.79 -8.12
CA GLU A 49 3.58 12.70 -7.68
C GLU A 49 4.13 13.54 -8.84
N ALA A 50 4.34 12.94 -10.02
CA ALA A 50 4.76 13.67 -11.21
C ALA A 50 3.75 14.75 -11.62
N LYS A 51 2.45 14.46 -11.49
CA LYS A 51 1.38 15.42 -11.78
C LYS A 51 1.32 16.54 -10.75
N LEU A 52 1.47 16.22 -9.46
CA LEU A 52 1.52 17.21 -8.37
C LEU A 52 2.82 18.03 -8.35
N GLY A 53 3.93 17.49 -8.88
CA GLY A 53 5.20 18.22 -9.05
C GLY A 53 5.22 19.16 -10.25
N ASN A 54 4.24 19.05 -11.15
CA ASN A 54 4.10 19.96 -12.28
C ASN A 54 3.40 21.26 -11.85
N GLN A 55 4.15 22.35 -11.73
CA GLN A 55 3.63 23.67 -11.32
C GLN A 55 2.47 24.15 -12.21
N SER A 56 2.55 23.95 -13.52
CA SER A 56 1.48 24.34 -14.46
C SER A 56 0.16 23.62 -14.15
N PHE A 57 0.23 22.36 -13.70
CA PHE A 57 -0.97 21.65 -13.25
C PHE A 57 -1.51 22.21 -11.94
N VAL A 58 -0.64 22.42 -10.95
CA VAL A 58 -1.04 22.91 -9.61
C VAL A 58 -1.65 24.32 -9.67
N GLU A 59 -1.14 25.18 -10.55
CA GLU A 59 -1.60 26.57 -10.68
C GLU A 59 -2.87 26.71 -11.52
N ARG A 60 -3.06 25.83 -12.52
CA ARG A 60 -4.13 26.00 -13.52
C ARG A 60 -5.31 25.07 -13.31
N ALA A 61 -5.14 23.95 -12.62
CA ALA A 61 -6.23 23.03 -12.33
C ALA A 61 -7.15 23.58 -11.23
N PRO A 62 -8.45 23.23 -11.23
CA PRO A 62 -9.34 23.54 -10.12
C PRO A 62 -8.78 23.02 -8.79
N LYS A 63 -9.00 23.77 -7.71
CA LYS A 63 -8.49 23.42 -6.38
C LYS A 63 -8.96 22.05 -5.95
N GLU A 64 -10.22 21.69 -6.21
CA GLU A 64 -10.75 20.37 -5.86
C GLU A 64 -9.97 19.23 -6.52
N VAL A 65 -9.55 19.42 -7.77
CA VAL A 65 -8.80 18.41 -8.54
C VAL A 65 -7.39 18.24 -7.96
N VAL A 66 -6.71 19.34 -7.61
CA VAL A 66 -5.39 19.28 -6.98
C VAL A 66 -5.47 18.60 -5.61
N GLU A 67 -6.49 18.93 -4.81
CA GLU A 67 -6.71 18.30 -3.51
C GLU A 67 -7.06 16.81 -3.62
N GLU A 68 -7.84 16.40 -4.63
CA GLU A 68 -8.09 14.99 -4.91
C GLU A 68 -6.79 14.24 -5.20
N HIS A 69 -5.93 14.80 -6.05
CA HIS A 69 -4.63 14.19 -6.34
C HIS A 69 -3.72 14.11 -5.10
N ARG A 70 -3.74 15.11 -4.22
CA ARG A 70 -3.00 15.08 -2.95
C ARG A 70 -3.52 13.98 -2.02
N ARG A 71 -4.83 13.87 -1.86
CA ARG A 71 -5.46 12.78 -1.09
C ARG A 71 -5.10 11.41 -1.67
N ARG A 72 -5.17 11.27 -3.00
CA ARG A 72 -4.82 10.03 -3.68
C ARG A 72 -3.35 9.65 -3.47
N ARG A 73 -2.43 10.61 -3.49
CA ARG A 73 -1.02 10.39 -3.12
C ARG A 73 -0.91 9.84 -1.70
N ASP A 74 -1.57 10.50 -0.74
CA ASP A 74 -1.48 10.11 0.68
C ASP A 74 -2.06 8.72 0.92
N ASP A 75 -3.19 8.39 0.28
CA ASP A 75 -3.80 7.06 0.32
C ASP A 75 -2.87 5.99 -0.26
N PHE A 76 -2.22 6.28 -1.39
CA PHE A 76 -1.25 5.39 -2.00
C PHE A 76 -0.01 5.20 -1.12
N SER A 77 0.53 6.26 -0.52
CA SER A 77 1.65 6.16 0.41
C SER A 77 1.30 5.34 1.67
N ALA A 78 0.08 5.50 2.20
CA ALA A 78 -0.39 4.73 3.35
C ALA A 78 -0.52 3.23 3.00
N ARG A 79 -1.16 2.91 1.86
CA ARG A 79 -1.28 1.53 1.37
C ARG A 79 0.07 0.89 1.06
N MET A 80 0.98 1.64 0.44
CA MET A 80 2.35 1.20 0.17
C MET A 80 3.06 0.75 1.44
N THR A 81 2.93 1.56 2.50
CA THR A 81 3.52 1.26 3.80
C THR A 81 2.95 -0.04 4.38
N GLN A 82 1.65 -0.28 4.25
CA GLN A 82 1.01 -1.52 4.72
C GLN A 82 1.48 -2.74 3.92
N LEU A 83 1.52 -2.65 2.59
CA LEU A 83 1.96 -3.75 1.73
C LEU A 83 3.43 -4.11 1.97
N ARG A 84 4.31 -3.11 2.11
CA ARG A 84 5.73 -3.36 2.44
C ARG A 84 5.91 -4.03 3.79
N LYS A 85 5.16 -3.61 4.82
CA LYS A 85 5.17 -4.29 6.13
C LYS A 85 4.69 -5.73 6.03
N ALA A 86 3.63 -5.99 5.25
CA ALA A 86 3.14 -7.34 5.02
C ALA A 86 4.20 -8.19 4.29
N ARG A 87 4.86 -7.62 3.27
CA ARG A 87 5.93 -8.29 2.51
C ARG A 87 7.15 -8.63 3.37
N GLU A 88 7.55 -7.71 4.25
CA GLU A 88 8.65 -7.91 5.21
C GLU A 88 8.30 -8.99 6.25
N SER A 89 7.04 -9.05 6.70
CA SER A 89 6.61 -10.07 7.67
C SER A 89 6.64 -11.52 7.12
N LEU A 90 6.78 -11.67 5.80
CA LEU A 90 6.89 -12.97 5.13
C LEU A 90 8.34 -13.44 4.96
N ASP A 91 9.33 -12.61 5.25
CA ASP A 91 10.75 -13.00 5.31
C ASP A 91 11.07 -13.64 6.67
#